data_AF-A0A8H5WQ08-F1
#
_entry.id   AF-A0A8H5WQ08-F1
#
_cell.length_a   1.000
_cell.length_b   1.000
_cell.length_c   1.000
_cell.angle_alpha   90.00
_cell.angle_beta   90.00
_cell.angle_gamma   90.00
#
_symmetry.space_group_name_H-M   'P 1'
#
loop_
_entity.id
_entity.type
_entity.pdbx_description
1 polymer ?
#
loop_
_entity_poly.entity_id
_entity_poly.type
_entity_poly.pdbx_seq_one_letter_code
_entity_poly.pdbx_strand_id
1 'polypeptide(L)'
;MPPPSQLAIATGSVNRLLKEEASYHKEVEEEEAKIKALKEKIDSGANDDENASFMLKQQQTALEQTKAVFGPLRQKIAVAVEKLAEQLAVSEELNAPEDQVLQAKEVLVKAKAT
;
A
#
# COMPACT_ATOMS: atom_id res chain seq x y z
N MET A 1 -24.11 -15.30 11.11
CA MET A 1 -23.34 -15.70 9.91
C MET A 1 -22.29 -16.70 10.34
N PRO A 2 -21.95 -17.71 9.53
CA PRO A 2 -20.82 -18.59 9.82
C PRO A 2 -19.51 -17.80 9.84
N PRO A 3 -18.48 -18.26 10.57
CA PRO A 3 -17.16 -17.64 10.53
C PRO A 3 -16.56 -17.75 9.12
N PRO A 4 -15.77 -16.75 8.69
CA PRO A 4 -15.08 -16.80 7.40
C PRO A 4 -14.08 -17.96 7.35
N SER A 5 -13.90 -18.55 6.17
CA SER A 5 -12.90 -19.60 5.93
C SER A 5 -11.49 -19.05 6.03
N GLN A 6 -10.49 -19.93 6.23
CA GLN A 6 -9.08 -19.52 6.25
C GLN A 6 -8.65 -18.90 4.91
N LEU A 7 -9.15 -19.43 3.80
CA LEU A 7 -8.94 -18.86 2.47
C LEU A 7 -9.51 -17.44 2.38
N ALA A 8 -10.76 -17.22 2.80
CA ALA A 8 -11.38 -15.91 2.80
C ALA A 8 -10.65 -14.90 3.69
N ILE A 9 -10.15 -15.35 4.86
CA ILE A 9 -9.33 -14.52 5.76
C ILE A 9 -8.01 -14.12 5.09
N ALA A 10 -7.30 -15.08 4.48
CA ALA A 10 -6.03 -14.82 3.80
C ALA A 10 -6.23 -13.86 2.61
N THR A 11 -7.25 -14.10 1.78
CA THR A 11 -7.64 -13.24 0.65
C THR A 11 -7.96 -11.82 1.13
N GLY A 12 -8.71 -11.69 2.23
CA GLY A 12 -9.03 -10.41 2.83
C GLY A 12 -7.79 -9.66 3.36
N SER A 13 -6.83 -10.39 3.93
CA SER A 13 -5.57 -9.82 4.44
C SER A 13 -4.75 -9.20 3.31
N VAL A 14 -4.52 -9.92 2.22
CA VAL A 14 -3.75 -9.40 1.06
C VAL A 14 -4.45 -8.18 0.47
N ASN A 15 -5.77 -8.23 0.26
CA ASN A 15 -6.53 -7.09 -0.25
C ASN A 15 -6.40 -5.82 0.60
N ARG A 16 -6.38 -5.95 1.93
CA ARG A 16 -6.22 -4.81 2.83
C ARG A 16 -4.83 -4.19 2.70
N LEU A 17 -3.79 -5.02 2.66
CA LEU A 17 -2.41 -4.57 2.52
C LEU A 17 -2.16 -3.90 1.16
N LEU A 18 -2.71 -4.43 0.06
CA LEU A 18 -2.62 -3.78 -1.25
C LEU A 18 -3.32 -2.42 -1.28
N LYS A 19 -4.47 -2.29 -0.61
CA LYS A 19 -5.17 -1.01 -0.48
C LYS A 19 -4.38 -0.02 0.37
N GLU A 20 -3.75 -0.49 1.43
CA GLU A 20 -2.86 0.31 2.28
C GLU A 20 -1.67 0.83 1.47
N GLU A 21 -0.99 -0.03 0.70
CA GLU A 21 0.12 0.39 -0.16
C GLU A 21 -0.32 1.40 -1.22
N ALA A 22 -1.47 1.17 -1.88
CA ALA A 22 -2.02 2.13 -2.84
C ALA A 22 -2.35 3.49 -2.20
N SER A 23 -2.84 3.50 -0.95
CA SER A 23 -3.08 4.73 -0.21
C SER A 23 -1.79 5.50 0.06
N TYR A 24 -0.73 4.82 0.48
CA TYR A 24 0.57 5.46 0.67
C TYR A 24 1.18 5.97 -0.62
N HIS A 25 0.97 5.30 -1.76
CA HIS A 25 1.40 5.83 -3.06
C HIS A 25 0.71 7.16 -3.37
N LYS A 26 -0.61 7.25 -3.17
CA LYS A 26 -1.35 8.50 -3.36
C LYS A 26 -0.87 9.62 -2.43
N GLU A 27 -0.58 9.29 -1.17
CA GLU A 27 -0.05 10.24 -0.19
C GLU A 27 1.31 10.81 -0.63
N VAL A 28 2.22 9.94 -1.08
CA VAL A 28 3.52 10.35 -1.65
C VAL A 28 3.34 11.29 -2.83
N GLU A 29 2.46 10.98 -3.79
CA GLU A 29 2.20 11.83 -4.95
C GLU A 29 1.69 13.23 -4.54
N GLU A 30 0.76 13.29 -3.59
CA GLU A 30 0.20 14.54 -3.07
C GLU A 30 1.26 15.37 -2.33
N GLU A 31 2.10 14.74 -1.51
CA GLU A 31 3.19 15.39 -0.79
C GLU A 31 4.29 15.91 -1.72
N GLU A 32 4.68 15.12 -2.73
CA GLU A 32 5.64 15.54 -3.76
C GLU A 32 5.13 16.75 -4.55
N ALA A 33 3.85 16.77 -4.92
CA ALA A 33 3.23 17.91 -5.58
C ALA A 33 3.26 19.18 -4.71
N LYS A 34 2.96 19.06 -3.41
CA LYS A 34 3.02 20.18 -2.45
C LYS A 34 4.44 20.71 -2.27
N ILE A 35 5.41 19.81 -2.09
CA ILE A 35 6.83 20.15 -1.96
C ILE A 35 7.32 20.88 -3.21
N LYS A 36 6.96 20.38 -4.40
CA LYS A 36 7.31 21.02 -5.68
C LYS A 36 6.74 22.43 -5.77
N ALA A 37 5.44 22.61 -5.48
CA ALA A 37 4.79 23.92 -5.53
C ALA A 37 5.39 24.91 -4.50
N LEU A 38 5.72 24.44 -3.29
CA LEU A 38 6.37 25.28 -2.28
C LEU A 38 7.78 25.68 -2.72
N LYS A 39 8.55 24.75 -3.27
CA LYS A 39 9.88 25.01 -3.80
C LYS A 39 9.87 26.05 -4.94
N GLU A 40 8.96 25.92 -5.90
CA GLU A 40 8.80 26.88 -6.99
C GLU A 40 8.46 28.30 -6.49
N LYS A 41 7.61 28.42 -5.46
CA LYS A 41 7.29 29.71 -4.83
C LYS A 41 8.50 30.34 -4.13
N ILE A 42 9.31 29.53 -3.45
CA ILE A 42 10.56 29.99 -2.80
C ILE A 42 11.55 30.46 -3.87
N ASP A 43 11.78 29.65 -4.91
CA ASP A 43 12.77 29.93 -5.95
C ASP A 43 12.41 31.15 -6.80
N SER A 44 11.11 31.42 -7.00
CA SER A 44 10.61 32.59 -7.72
C SER A 44 10.56 33.88 -6.88
N GLY A 45 10.88 33.81 -5.58
CA GLY A 45 10.73 34.93 -4.65
C GLY A 45 9.28 35.37 -4.44
N ALA A 46 8.30 34.59 -4.90
CA ALA A 46 6.87 34.83 -4.75
C ALA A 46 6.34 34.33 -3.39
N ASN A 47 7.22 34.12 -2.43
CA ASN A 47 6.90 33.63 -1.10
C ASN A 47 7.40 34.62 -0.04
N ASP A 48 6.47 35.34 0.58
CA ASP A 48 6.76 36.32 1.62
C ASP A 48 6.93 35.68 3.01
N ASP A 49 6.82 34.34 3.11
CA ASP A 49 7.01 33.61 4.37
C ASP A 49 8.50 33.34 4.63
N GLU A 50 9.09 34.04 5.60
CA GLU A 50 10.47 33.84 6.06
C GLU A 50 10.76 32.39 6.49
N ASN A 51 9.73 31.65 6.92
CA ASN A 51 9.85 30.25 7.35
C ASN A 51 9.71 29.25 6.21
N ALA A 52 9.48 29.68 4.97
CA ALA A 52 9.19 28.79 3.85
C ALA A 52 10.27 27.71 3.63
N SER A 53 11.54 28.06 3.78
CA SER A 53 12.66 27.10 3.66
C SER A 53 12.67 26.06 4.78
N PHE A 54 12.27 26.43 5.99
CA PHE A 54 12.12 25.49 7.11
C PHE A 54 10.94 24.55 6.87
N MET A 55 9.79 25.10 6.44
CA MET A 55 8.60 24.32 6.09
C MET A 55 8.87 23.33 4.96
N LEU A 56 9.64 23.73 3.94
CA LEU A 56 10.05 22.85 2.85
C LEU A 56 10.85 21.64 3.37
N LYS A 57 11.84 21.89 4.24
CA LYS A 57 12.63 20.80 4.85
C LYS A 57 11.74 19.87 5.68
N GLN A 58 10.81 20.42 6.46
CA GLN A 58 9.89 19.61 7.26
C GLN A 58 9.03 18.70 6.39
N GLN A 59 8.49 19.23 5.29
CA GLN A 59 7.70 18.44 4.33
C GLN A 59 8.55 17.36 3.65
N GLN A 60 9.80 17.66 3.29
CA GLN A 60 10.72 16.66 2.74
C GLN A 60 11.00 15.53 3.73
N THR A 61 11.23 15.86 5.00
CA THR A 61 11.42 14.84 6.05
C THR A 61 10.16 13.98 6.24
N ALA A 62 8.97 14.59 6.22
CA ALA A 62 7.71 13.85 6.30
C ALA A 62 7.56 12.88 5.11
N LEU A 63 7.85 13.34 3.89
CA LEU A 63 7.83 12.50 2.70
C LEU A 63 8.80 11.32 2.80
N GLU A 64 10.00 11.53 3.32
CA GLU A 64 10.97 10.44 3.54
C GLU A 64 10.46 9.43 4.56
N GLN A 65 9.79 9.87 5.62
CA GLN A 65 9.17 8.99 6.61
C GLN A 65 8.02 8.18 5.99
N THR A 66 7.16 8.79 5.17
CA THR A 66 6.10 8.09 4.43
C THR A 66 6.72 7.04 3.49
N LYS A 67 7.78 7.40 2.76
CA LYS A 67 8.51 6.48 1.88
C LYS A 67 9.15 5.31 2.63
N ALA A 68 9.58 5.52 3.87
CA ALA A 68 10.17 4.46 4.68
C ALA A 68 9.15 3.36 5.07
N VAL A 69 7.84 3.64 5.04
CA VAL A 69 6.79 2.66 5.36
C VAL A 69 6.68 1.55 4.29
N PHE A 70 7.00 1.84 3.02
CA PHE A 70 6.86 0.87 1.93
C PHE A 70 7.71 -0.38 2.12
N GLY A 71 8.93 -0.26 2.66
CA GLY A 71 9.82 -1.41 2.86
C GLY A 71 9.18 -2.49 3.75
N PRO A 72 8.85 -2.17 5.01
CA PRO A 72 8.15 -3.09 5.90
C PRO A 72 6.76 -3.52 5.38
N LEU A 73 6.03 -2.64 4.69
CA LEU A 73 4.71 -2.98 4.15
C LEU A 73 4.80 -4.03 3.04
N ARG A 74 5.74 -3.89 2.10
CA ARG A 74 6.00 -4.87 1.04
C ARG A 74 6.43 -6.22 1.59
N GLN A 75 7.21 -6.25 2.67
CA GLN A 75 7.53 -7.49 3.37
C GLN A 75 6.27 -8.16 3.93
N LYS A 76 5.38 -7.40 4.57
CA LYS A 76 4.08 -7.94 5.05
C LYS A 76 3.21 -8.45 3.91
N ILE A 77 3.19 -7.76 2.77
CA ILE A 77 2.47 -8.20 1.57
C ILE A 77 3.04 -9.54 1.07
N ALA A 78 4.36 -9.65 0.93
CA ALA A 78 5.01 -10.89 0.48
C ALA A 78 4.65 -12.09 1.37
N VAL A 79 4.76 -11.93 2.69
CA VAL A 79 4.37 -12.97 3.66
C VAL A 79 2.87 -13.33 3.56
N ALA A 80 1.99 -12.33 3.39
CA ALA A 80 0.56 -12.57 3.24
C ALA A 80 0.22 -13.28 1.91
N VAL A 81 0.96 -12.98 0.84
CA VAL A 81 0.82 -13.62 -0.48
C VAL A 81 1.25 -15.09 -0.42
N GLU A 82 2.37 -15.40 0.24
CA GLU A 82 2.82 -16.78 0.48
C GLU A 82 1.75 -17.56 1.24
N LYS A 83 1.26 -17.01 2.35
CA LYS A 83 0.19 -17.61 3.14
C LYS A 83 -1.09 -17.83 2.32
N LEU A 84 -1.47 -16.88 1.46
CA LEU A 84 -2.65 -17.02 0.60
C LEU A 84 -2.44 -18.15 -0.42
N ALA A 85 -1.25 -18.27 -1.00
CA ALA A 85 -0.93 -19.35 -1.93
C ALA A 85 -1.00 -20.73 -1.25
N GLU A 86 -0.48 -20.86 -0.03
CA GLU A 86 -0.59 -22.08 0.77
C GLU A 86 -2.05 -22.43 1.08
N GLN A 87 -2.85 -21.47 1.54
CA GLN A 87 -4.27 -21.69 1.85
C GLN A 87 -5.09 -22.05 0.61
N LEU A 88 -4.72 -21.49 -0.56
CA LEU A 88 -5.36 -21.82 -1.82
C LEU A 88 -5.11 -23.28 -2.20
N ALA A 89 -3.87 -23.75 -2.11
CA ALA A 89 -3.52 -25.15 -2.41
C ALA A 89 -4.30 -26.13 -1.51
N VAL A 90 -4.35 -25.88 -0.20
CA VAL A 90 -5.14 -26.70 0.74
C VAL A 90 -6.63 -26.66 0.41
N SER A 91 -7.15 -25.49 0.04
CA SER A 91 -8.58 -25.31 -0.27
C SER A 91 -8.99 -26.03 -1.55
N GLU A 92 -8.12 -26.09 -2.55
CA GLU A 92 -8.36 -26.84 -3.79
C GLU A 92 -8.42 -28.36 -3.52
N GLU A 93 -7.56 -28.90 -2.65
CA GLU A 93 -7.62 -30.31 -2.23
C GLU A 93 -8.92 -30.66 -1.49
N LEU A 94 -9.46 -29.70 -0.73
CA LEU A 94 -10.67 -29.86 0.07
C LEU A 94 -11.97 -29.54 -0.68
N ASN A 95 -11.91 -29.27 -1.99
CA ASN A 95 -13.05 -28.85 -2.81
C ASN A 95 -13.80 -27.65 -2.20
N ALA A 96 -13.05 -26.64 -1.76
CA ALA A 96 -13.62 -25.40 -1.24
C ALA A 96 -14.53 -24.70 -2.28
N PRO A 97 -15.44 -23.82 -1.83
CA PRO A 97 -16.34 -23.09 -2.73
C PRO A 97 -15.58 -22.38 -3.86
N GLU A 98 -16.02 -22.59 -5.10
CA GLU A 98 -15.35 -22.11 -6.32
C GLU A 98 -15.19 -20.58 -6.34
N ASP A 99 -16.18 -19.86 -5.81
CA ASP A 99 -16.16 -18.40 -5.67
C ASP A 99 -14.99 -17.92 -4.80
N GLN A 100 -14.69 -18.62 -3.70
CA GLN A 100 -13.57 -18.28 -2.82
C GLN A 100 -12.22 -18.59 -3.48
N VAL A 101 -12.12 -19.71 -4.21
CA VAL A 101 -10.93 -20.09 -4.96
C VAL A 101 -10.64 -19.08 -6.07
N LEU A 102 -11.66 -18.65 -6.82
CA LEU A 102 -11.52 -17.64 -7.86
C LEU A 102 -11.06 -16.29 -7.29
N GLN A 103 -11.69 -15.81 -6.22
CA GLN A 103 -11.29 -14.57 -5.56
C GLN A 103 -9.85 -14.61 -5.05
N ALA A 104 -9.43 -15.72 -4.44
CA ALA A 104 -8.06 -15.89 -3.98
C ALA A 104 -7.06 -15.83 -5.14
N LYS A 105 -7.34 -16.49 -6.27
CA LYS A 105 -6.52 -16.45 -7.48
C LYS A 105 -6.40 -15.04 -8.05
N GLU A 106 -7.50 -14.31 -8.17
CA GLU A 106 -7.49 -12.93 -8.65
C GLU A 106 -6.64 -12.01 -7.77
N VAL A 107 -6.74 -12.17 -6.45
CA VAL A 107 -5.97 -11.38 -5.49
C VAL A 107 -4.48 -11.71 -5.57
N LEU A 108 -4.11 -12.98 -5.74
CA LEU A 108 -2.72 -13.38 -5.98
C LEU A 108 -2.15 -12.79 -7.28
N VAL A 109 -2.94 -12.75 -8.35
CA VAL A 109 -2.51 -12.11 -9.60
C VAL A 109 -2.29 -10.62 -9.39
N LYS A 110 -3.22 -9.93 -8.73
CA LYS A 110 -3.08 -8.49 -8.40
C LYS A 110 -1.84 -8.22 -7.56
N ALA A 111 -1.60 -9.03 -6.52
CA ALA A 111 -0.46 -8.85 -5.62
C ALA A 111 0.91 -9.14 -6.26
N LYS A 112 0.94 -9.91 -7.36
CA LYS A 112 2.16 -10.17 -8.13
C LYS A 112 2.44 -9.11 -9.20
N ALA A 113 1.47 -8.25 -9.48
CA ALA A 113 1.57 -7.18 -10.47
C ALA A 113 1.98 -5.83 -9.86
N THR A 114 1.99 -5.72 -8.53
CA THR A 114 2.49 -4.58 -7.74
C THR A 114 3.98 -4.72 -7.45
#